data_AF-A0A351GQ45-F1
#
_entry.id   AF-A0A351GQ45-F1
#
_cell.length_a   1.000
_cell.length_b   1.000
_cell.length_c   1.000
_cell.angle_alpha   90.00
_cell.angle_beta   90.00
_cell.angle_gamma   90.00
#
_symmetry.space_group_name_H-M   'P 1'
#
loop_
_entity.id
_entity.type
_entity.pdbx_description
1 polymer ?
#
loop_
_entity_poly.entity_id
_entity_poly.type
_entity_poly.pdbx_seq_one_letter_code
_entity_poly.pdbx_strand_id
1 'polypeptide(L)' 'VVEGRSRVERLHMDPGTLVLFRGRNSIHRVTPIVGDTQRILVVLAYNSEPNIALSETARQTFYGRLG' A
#
# COMPACT_ATOMS: atom_id res chain seq x y z
N VAL A 1 -1.43 -3.44 13.46
CA VAL A 1 -1.66 -4.14 14.74
C VAL A 1 -3.15 -4.36 14.86
N VAL A 2 -3.60 -5.59 14.71
CA VAL A 2 -5.00 -5.92 15.02
C VAL A 2 -5.09 -5.96 16.54
N GLU A 3 -5.83 -5.02 17.14
CA GLU A 3 -6.18 -5.03 18.57
C GLU A 3 -5.01 -5.14 19.58
N GLY A 4 -3.81 -4.66 19.24
CA GLY A 4 -2.64 -4.78 20.13
C GLY A 4 -1.98 -6.17 20.17
N ARG A 5 -2.55 -7.20 19.53
CA ARG A 5 -2.19 -8.61 19.77
C ARG A 5 -1.03 -9.15 18.94
N SER A 6 -0.63 -8.46 17.87
CA SER A 6 0.42 -8.91 16.96
C SER A 6 1.65 -8.02 17.04
N ARG A 7 2.84 -8.63 17.12
CA ARG A 7 4.12 -7.91 17.08
C ARG A 7 4.22 -7.13 15.77
N VAL A 8 4.60 -5.85 15.86
CA VAL A 8 4.88 -5.02 14.69
C VAL A 8 6.25 -5.39 14.16
N GLU A 9 6.31 -5.74 12.88
CA GLU A 9 7.55 -5.76 12.12
C GLU A 9 7.79 -4.39 11.50
N ARG A 10 8.99 -3.82 11.69
CA ARG A 10 9.39 -2.56 11.08
C ARG A 10 10.36 -2.87 9.95
N LEU A 11 10.03 -2.43 8.75
CA LEU A 11 10.89 -2.54 7.58
C LEU A 11 11.82 -1.33 7.51
N HIS A 12 13.08 -1.56 7.15
CA HIS A 12 14.01 -0.48 6.78
C HIS A 12 13.63 0.02 5.38
N MET A 13 13.60 1.34 5.19
CA MET A 13 13.12 1.97 3.95
C MET A 13 14.05 3.12 3.55
N ASP A 14 14.87 2.89 2.53
CA ASP A 14 15.69 3.92 1.89
C ASP A 14 15.06 4.37 0.56
N PRO A 15 15.39 5.56 0.02
CA PRO A 15 15.02 5.94 -1.34
C PRO A 15 15.38 4.83 -2.34
N GLY A 16 14.40 4.41 -3.16
CA GLY A 16 14.58 3.31 -4.12
C GLY A 16 14.28 1.90 -3.59
N THR A 17 13.97 1.74 -2.29
CA THR A 17 13.55 0.44 -1.75
C THR A 17 12.24 -0.02 -2.41
N LEU A 18 12.26 -1.22 -2.98
CA LEU A 18 11.06 -1.92 -3.46
C LEU A 18 10.56 -2.89 -2.39
N VAL A 19 9.30 -2.74 -1.98
CA VAL A 19 8.63 -3.67 -1.06
C VAL A 19 7.53 -4.43 -1.80
N LEU A 20 7.62 -5.76 -1.78
CA LEU A 20 6.57 -6.65 -2.27
C LEU A 20 5.87 -7.32 -1.08
N PHE A 21 4.54 -7.20 -1.03
CA PHE A 21 3.74 -7.82 0.01
C PHE A 21 2.42 -8.37 -0.58
N ARG A 22 1.82 -9.34 0.11
CA ARG A 22 0.51 -9.88 -0.28
C ARG A 22 -0.59 -8.92 0.13
N GLY A 23 -1.25 -8.25 -0.81
CA GLY A 23 -2.28 -7.25 -0.49
C GLY A 23 -3.43 -7.76 0.39
N ARG A 24 -3.84 -9.02 0.23
CA ARG A 24 -4.90 -9.63 1.05
C ARG A 24 -4.35 -10.09 2.40
N ASN A 25 -5.00 -9.69 3.49
CA ASN A 25 -4.66 -10.03 4.87
C ASN A 25 -3.27 -9.53 5.34
N SER A 26 -2.73 -8.47 4.74
CA SER A 26 -1.44 -7.86 5.14
C SER A 26 -1.64 -6.44 5.64
N ILE A 27 -2.04 -6.30 6.90
CA ILE A 27 -2.24 -5.00 7.54
C ILE A 27 -0.90 -4.31 7.71
N HIS A 28 -0.78 -3.13 7.13
CA HIS A 28 0.39 -2.26 7.23
C HIS A 28 -0.05 -0.83 7.56
N ARG A 29 0.89 -0.04 8.09
CA ARG A 29 0.70 1.41 8.31
C ARG A 29 1.97 2.14 7.92
N VAL A 30 1.83 3.39 7.51
CA VAL A 30 2.95 4.32 7.33
C VAL A 30 3.05 5.27 8.51
N THR A 31 4.25 5.77 8.80
CA THR A 31 4.42 6.89 9.74
C THR A 31 3.89 8.19 9.11
N PRO A 32 3.39 9.13 9.94
CA PRO A 32 3.11 10.49 9.49
C PRO A 32 4.35 11.11 8.83
N ILE A 33 4.13 11.93 7.80
CA ILE A 33 5.20 12.71 7.18
C ILE A 33 5.50 13.90 8.10
N VAL A 34 6.78 14.14 8.39
CA VAL A 34 7.27 15.24 9.23
C VAL A 34 8.42 15.95 8.52
N GLY A 35 8.48 17.29 8.64
CA GLY A 35 9.50 18.12 7.99
C GLY A 35 9.22 18.39 6.50
N ASP A 36 10.21 18.98 5.82
CA ASP A 36 10.04 19.55 4.48
C ASP A 36 10.42 18.59 3.34
N THR A 37 10.93 17.40 3.66
CA THR A 37 11.32 16.41 2.65
C THR A 37 10.11 15.65 2.15
N GLN A 38 9.87 15.70 0.84
CA GLN A 38 8.78 14.97 0.21
C GLN A 38 9.05 13.46 0.20
N ARG A 39 8.03 12.67 0.56
CA ARG A 39 8.03 11.21 0.43
C ARG A 39 7.18 10.80 -0.77
N ILE A 40 7.84 10.47 -1.88
CA ILE A 40 7.18 9.99 -3.10
C ILE A 40 7.15 8.46 -3.07
N LEU A 41 5.98 7.87 -3.36
CA LEU A 41 5.81 6.43 -3.51
C LEU A 41 5.17 6.11 -4.85
N VAL A 42 5.58 5.00 -5.46
CA VAL A 42 4.89 4.37 -6.58
C VAL A 42 4.30 3.07 -6.07
N VAL A 43 2.99 2.89 -6.25
CA VAL A 43 2.29 1.67 -5.83
C VAL A 43 1.80 0.93 -7.06
N LEU A 44 2.23 -0.32 -7.19
CA LEU A 44 1.74 -1.25 -8.21
C LEU A 44 0.89 -2.31 -7.51
N ALA A 45 -0.31 -2.55 -8.04
CA ALA A 45 -1.23 -3.57 -7.53
C ALA A 45 -1.49 -4.60 -8.63
N TYR A 46 -1.24 -5.87 -8.31
CA TYR A 46 -1.39 -7.00 -9.23
C TYR A 46 -2.42 -7.98 -8.71
N ASN A 47 -3.23 -8.52 -9.62
CA ASN A 47 -4.07 -9.68 -9.37
C ASN A 47 -3.39 -10.93 -9.93
N SER A 48 -3.58 -12.07 -9.28
CA SER A 48 -3.05 -13.36 -9.73
C SER A 48 -3.83 -13.96 -10.90
N GLU A 49 -5.00 -13.43 -11.21
CA GLU A 49 -5.91 -13.90 -12.25
C GLU A 49 -6.17 -12.79 -13.28
N PRO A 50 -6.35 -13.15 -14.56
CA PRO A 50 -6.67 -12.18 -15.60
C PRO A 50 -8.07 -11.58 -15.40
N ASN A 51 -8.27 -10.37 -15.94
CA ASN A 51 -9.56 -9.66 -15.96
C ASN A 51 -10.18 -9.35 -14.59
N ILE A 52 -9.43 -9.48 -13.50
CA ILE A 52 -9.87 -9.02 -12.18
C ILE A 52 -9.60 -7.51 -12.05
N ALA A 53 -10.65 -6.77 -11.78
CA ALA A 53 -10.60 -5.34 -11.47
C ALA A 53 -11.09 -5.07 -10.04
N LEU A 54 -10.59 -3.99 -9.45
CA LEU A 54 -11.23 -3.40 -8.27
C LEU A 54 -12.65 -2.92 -8.62
N SER A 55 -13.52 -2.85 -7.61
CA SER A 55 -14.84 -2.24 -7.78
C SER A 55 -14.74 -0.82 -8.34
N GLU A 56 -15.81 -0.35 -8.99
CA GLU A 56 -15.85 1.01 -9.54
C GLU A 56 -15.50 2.08 -8.48
N THR A 57 -16.12 1.99 -7.31
CA THR A 57 -15.85 2.87 -6.18
C THR A 57 -14.38 2.84 -5.78
N ALA A 58 -13.77 1.65 -5.65
CA ALA A 58 -12.36 1.54 -5.27
C ALA A 58 -11.44 2.12 -6.33
N ARG A 59 -11.73 1.93 -7.62
CA ARG A 59 -10.94 2.54 -8.71
C ARG A 59 -11.04 4.06 -8.70
N GLN A 60 -12.23 4.62 -8.46
CA GLN A 60 -12.38 6.07 -8.27
C GLN A 60 -11.60 6.57 -7.05
N THR A 61 -11.70 5.90 -5.90
CA THR A 61 -11.01 6.32 -4.69
C THR A 61 -9.48 6.27 -4.83
N PHE A 62 -8.94 5.19 -5.39
CA PHE A 62 -7.48 4.99 -5.43
C PHE A 62 -6.81 5.55 -6.68
N TYR A 63 -7.51 5.59 -7.81
CA TYR A 63 -6.95 6.01 -9.10
C TYR A 63 -7.62 7.25 -9.69
N GLY A 64 -8.78 7.67 -9.17
CA GLY A 64 -9.53 8.83 -9.69
C GLY A 64 -10.15 8.64 -11.07
N ARG A 65 -10.18 7.41 -11.60
CA ARG A 65 -10.66 7.07 -12.95
C ARG A 65 -11.08 5.61 -13.08
N LEU A 66 -11.87 5.30 -14.10
CA LEU A 66 -12.36 3.94 -14.38
C LEU A 66 -11.69 3.28 -15.60
N GLY A 67 -11.01 4.07 -16.41
CA GLY A 67 -10.37 3.70 -17.67
C GLY A 67 -9.88 4.98 -18.31
#